data_AF-A0A351TFS3-F1
#
_entry.id   AF-A0A351TFS3-F1
#
_cell.length_a   1.000
_cell.length_b   1.000
_cell.length_c   1.000
_cell.angle_alpha   90.00
_cell.angle_beta   90.00
_cell.angle_gamma   90.00
#
_symmetry.space_group_name_H-M   'P 1'
#
loop_
_entity.id
_entity.type
_entity.pdbx_description
1 polymer ?
#
loop_
_entity_poly.entity_id
_entity_poly.type
_entity_poly.pdbx_seq_one_letter_code
_entity_poly.pdbx_strand_id
1 'polypeptide(L)'
;MGYEEFKAVLLKQLKDFYGKDGRVVLGKVEGDDSREHDGLWIVLTEEENAAVPVVRMEKLYRDYQKGELAGMDKCAEAVICQEGQYLYPGMDGRRM
;
A
#
# COMPACT_ATOMS: atom_id res chain seq x y z
N MET A 1 -4.08 -3.46 -17.86
CA MET A 1 -4.89 -2.80 -16.83
C MET A 1 -4.52 -1.33 -16.81
N GLY A 2 -5.51 -0.43 -16.79
CA GLY A 2 -5.28 1.01 -16.66
C GLY A 2 -5.03 1.46 -15.21
N TYR A 3 -4.61 2.70 -14.98
CA TYR A 3 -4.26 3.19 -13.63
C TYR A 3 -5.45 3.17 -12.65
N GLU A 4 -6.63 3.65 -13.06
CA GLU A 4 -7.82 3.62 -12.21
C GLU A 4 -8.30 2.20 -11.90
N GLU A 5 -8.22 1.31 -12.88
CA GLU A 5 -8.55 -0.11 -12.72
C GLU A 5 -7.56 -0.80 -11.76
N PHE A 6 -6.27 -0.49 -11.88
CA PHE A 6 -5.23 -0.94 -10.96
C PHE A 6 -5.49 -0.51 -9.53
N LYS A 7 -5.82 0.78 -9.31
CA LYS A 7 -6.19 1.30 -7.99
C LYS A 7 -7.37 0.53 -7.41
N ALA A 8 -8.43 0.35 -8.19
CA ALA A 8 -9.64 -0.33 -7.73
C ALA A 8 -9.36 -1.79 -7.34
N VAL A 9 -8.60 -2.54 -8.14
CA VAL A 9 -8.27 -3.94 -7.86
C VAL A 9 -7.38 -4.06 -6.63
N LEU A 10 -6.33 -3.23 -6.53
CA LEU A 10 -5.44 -3.24 -5.38
C LEU A 10 -6.17 -2.90 -4.08
N LEU A 11 -6.96 -1.83 -4.09
CA LEU A 11 -7.74 -1.40 -2.93
C LEU A 11 -8.70 -2.49 -2.47
N LYS A 12 -9.31 -3.22 -3.41
CA LYS A 12 -10.16 -4.37 -3.07
C LYS A 12 -9.36 -5.46 -2.37
N GLN A 13 -8.24 -5.90 -2.96
CA GLN A 13 -7.40 -6.95 -2.37
C GLN A 13 -6.90 -6.59 -0.96
N LEU A 14 -6.45 -5.35 -0.76
CA LEU A 14 -5.98 -4.90 0.54
C LEU A 14 -7.13 -4.83 1.55
N LYS A 15 -8.30 -4.33 1.16
CA LYS A 15 -9.48 -4.32 2.04
C LYS A 15 -9.92 -5.74 2.42
N ASP A 16 -9.86 -6.67 1.48
CA ASP A 16 -10.16 -8.08 1.73
C ASP A 16 -9.11 -8.70 2.67
N PHE A 17 -7.83 -8.32 2.56
CA PHE A 17 -6.74 -8.78 3.43
C PHE A 17 -6.86 -8.25 4.86
N TYR A 18 -6.95 -6.93 5.04
CA TYR A 18 -7.03 -6.31 6.37
C TYR A 18 -8.40 -6.52 7.03
N GLY A 19 -9.46 -6.71 6.22
CA GLY A 19 -10.79 -7.02 6.69
C GLY A 19 -11.29 -6.07 7.78
N LYS A 20 -11.54 -6.63 8.97
CA LYS A 20 -12.01 -5.89 10.15
C LYS A 20 -10.86 -5.30 10.99
N ASP A 21 -9.64 -5.78 10.76
CA ASP A 21 -8.47 -5.49 11.58
C ASP A 21 -7.77 -4.19 11.15
N GLY A 22 -8.02 -3.73 9.91
CA GLY A 22 -7.52 -2.46 9.41
C GLY A 22 -8.39 -1.83 8.32
N ARG A 23 -8.21 -0.52 8.11
CA ARG A 23 -8.85 0.27 7.07
C ARG A 23 -7.83 0.76 6.06
N VAL A 24 -8.11 0.50 4.78
CA VAL A 24 -7.32 0.98 3.64
C VAL A 24 -7.90 2.31 3.13
N VAL A 25 -7.08 3.34 3.09
CA VAL A 25 -7.48 4.69 2.66
C VAL A 25 -6.57 5.16 1.53
N LEU A 26 -7.18 5.66 0.45
CA LEU A 26 -6.47 6.41 -0.58
C LEU A 26 -6.57 7.89 -0.24
N GLY A 27 -5.44 8.58 -0.13
CA GLY A 27 -5.37 10.00 0.16
C GLY A 27 -4.44 10.71 -0.81
N LYS A 28 -4.46 12.04 -0.80
CA LYS A 28 -3.42 12.84 -1.46
C LYS A 28 -2.23 13.00 -0.52
N VAL A 29 -1.03 12.84 -1.05
CA VAL A 29 0.23 13.10 -0.34
C VAL A 29 1.04 14.09 -1.13
N GLU A 30 1.60 15.10 -0.46
CA GLU A 30 2.50 16.04 -1.09
C GLU A 30 3.84 15.35 -1.35
N GLY A 31 4.29 15.37 -2.60
CA GLY A 31 5.61 14.91 -3.01
C GLY A 31 6.67 15.98 -2.79
N ASP A 32 7.93 15.57 -2.84
CA ASP A 32 9.10 16.47 -2.73
C ASP A 32 9.19 17.48 -3.89
N ASP A 33 8.43 17.25 -4.96
CA ASP A 33 8.26 18.14 -6.10
C ASP A 33 7.09 19.13 -5.92
N SER A 34 6.53 19.22 -4.71
CA SER A 34 5.36 20.02 -4.35
C SER A 34 4.10 19.67 -5.16
N ARG A 35 4.02 18.45 -5.71
CA ARG A 35 2.82 17.94 -6.38
C ARG A 35 2.06 16.98 -5.48
N GLU A 36 0.73 16.97 -5.63
CA GLU A 36 -0.11 15.99 -4.96
C GLU A 36 -0.10 14.65 -5.71
N HIS A 37 0.25 13.60 -4.99
CA HIS A 37 0.27 12.23 -5.47
C HIS A 37 -0.82 11.39 -4.80
N ASP A 38 -1.24 10.33 -5.47
CA ASP A 38 -2.09 9.32 -4.83
C ASP A 38 -1.24 8.51 -3.85
N GLY A 39 -1.51 8.65 -2.55
CA GLY A 39 -0.86 7.91 -1.48
C GLY A 39 -1.80 6.88 -0.86
N LEU A 40 -1.24 5.72 -0.55
CA LEU A 40 -1.96 4.65 0.14
C LEU A 40 -1.63 4.67 1.63
N TRP A 41 -2.67 4.67 2.46
CA TRP A 41 -2.59 4.68 3.91
C TRP A 41 -3.30 3.45 4.48
N ILE A 42 -2.65 2.79 5.43
CA ILE A 42 -3.24 1.69 6.21
C ILE A 42 -3.46 2.19 7.63
N VAL A 43 -4.69 2.07 8.12
CA VAL A 43 -5.07 2.45 9.50
C VAL A 43 -5.43 1.17 10.25
N LEU A 44 -4.60 0.75 11.18
CA LEU A 44 -4.89 -0.43 11.99
C LEU A 44 -5.84 -0.08 13.14
N THR A 45 -6.83 -0.95 13.37
CA THR A 45 -7.88 -0.71 14.37
C THR A 45 -7.45 -1.09 15.78
N GLU A 46 -6.52 -2.03 15.92
CA GLU A 46 -6.04 -2.51 17.23
C GLU A 46 -4.93 -1.64 17.83
N GLU A 47 -4.13 -0.96 17.00
CA GLU A 47 -3.05 -0.07 17.44
C GLU A 47 -3.49 1.40 17.34
N GLU A 48 -4.33 1.89 18.25
CA GLU A 48 -4.70 3.33 18.44
C GLU A 48 -4.78 4.22 17.17
N ASN A 49 -5.37 3.72 16.07
CA ASN A 49 -5.42 4.40 14.77
C ASN A 49 -4.05 4.75 14.16
N ALA A 50 -3.03 3.91 14.34
CA ALA A 50 -1.76 4.01 13.65
C ALA A 50 -2.01 4.04 12.13
N ALA A 51 -1.83 5.23 11.54
CA ALA A 51 -1.99 5.47 10.12
C ALA A 51 -0.61 5.53 9.48
N VAL A 52 -0.30 4.52 8.68
CA VAL A 52 1.02 4.39 8.04
C VAL A 52 0.91 4.80 6.58
N PRO A 53 1.71 5.76 6.09
CA PRO A 53 1.85 6.01 4.67
C PRO A 53 2.67 4.89 4.06
N VAL A 54 2.03 4.01 3.30
CA VAL A 54 2.69 2.79 2.84
C VAL A 54 3.37 2.99 1.50
N VAL A 55 2.71 3.60 0.50
CA VAL A 55 3.31 3.72 -0.83
C VAL A 55 2.69 4.86 -1.67
N ARG A 56 3.50 5.45 -2.56
CA ARG A 56 3.00 6.29 -3.66
C ARG A 56 2.45 5.39 -4.76
N MET A 57 1.17 5.55 -5.10
CA MET A 57 0.47 4.66 -6.03
C MET A 57 1.03 4.71 -7.45
N GLU A 58 1.54 5.86 -7.91
CA GLU A 58 2.14 5.94 -9.25
C GLU A 58 3.43 5.11 -9.34
N LYS A 59 4.20 5.01 -8.26
CA LYS A 59 5.40 4.16 -8.21
C LYS A 59 4.99 2.70 -8.32
N LEU A 60 4.06 2.25 -7.47
CA LEU A 60 3.60 0.87 -7.48
C LEU A 60 3.00 0.47 -8.83
N TYR A 61 2.23 1.37 -9.46
CA TYR A 61 1.70 1.13 -10.79
C TYR A 61 2.79 1.05 -11.87
N ARG A 62 3.81 1.90 -11.79
CA ARG A 62 4.95 1.85 -12.71
C ARG A 62 5.69 0.51 -12.60
N ASP A 63 5.91 0.03 -11.38
CA ASP A 63 6.62 -1.23 -11.13
C ASP A 63 5.77 -2.43 -11.61
N TYR A 64 4.44 -2.36 -11.45
CA TYR A 64 3.49 -3.28 -12.09
C TYR A 64 3.58 -3.26 -13.63
N GLN A 65 3.57 -2.09 -14.25
CA GLN A 65 3.60 -1.96 -15.73
C GLN A 65 4.90 -2.48 -16.34
N LYS A 66 6.01 -2.36 -15.62
CA LYS A 66 7.31 -2.91 -16.04
C LYS A 66 7.44 -4.41 -15.82
N GLY A 67 6.47 -5.04 -15.14
CA GLY A 67 6.54 -6.44 -14.75
C GLY A 67 7.54 -6.72 -13.63
N GLU A 68 8.01 -5.70 -12.91
CA GLU A 68 8.84 -5.87 -11.71
C GLU A 68 8.01 -6.50 -10.57
N LEU A 69 6.70 -6.25 -10.57
CA LEU A 69 5.72 -6.94 -9.73
C LEU A 69 4.86 -7.85 -10.61
N ALA A 70 5.01 -9.16 -10.42
CA ALA A 70 4.36 -10.20 -11.23
C ALA A 70 2.86 -10.35 -10.92
N GLY A 71 2.08 -9.28 -11.13
CA GLY A 71 0.63 -9.26 -10.93
C GLY A 71 0.18 -8.49 -9.69
N MET A 72 -1.14 -8.43 -9.50
CA MET A 72 -1.78 -7.66 -8.42
C MET A 72 -1.45 -8.20 -7.03
N ASP A 73 -1.34 -9.52 -6.88
CA ASP A 73 -1.03 -10.16 -5.61
C ASP A 73 0.35 -9.70 -5.09
N LYS A 74 1.34 -9.58 -5.98
CA LYS A 74 2.66 -9.03 -5.64
C LYS A 74 2.62 -7.53 -5.33
N CYS A 75 1.69 -6.79 -5.92
CA CYS A 75 1.48 -5.39 -5.54
C CYS A 75 0.88 -5.27 -4.13
N ALA A 76 -0.08 -6.13 -3.77
CA ALA A 76 -0.65 -6.16 -2.43
C ALA A 76 0.38 -6.60 -1.38
N GLU A 77 1.17 -7.64 -1.68
CA GLU A 77 2.26 -8.12 -0.82
C GLU A 77 3.30 -7.02 -0.57
N ALA A 78 3.70 -6.27 -1.61
CA ALA A 78 4.64 -5.16 -1.47
C ALA A 78 4.13 -4.07 -0.50
N VAL A 79 2.83 -3.76 -0.56
CA VAL A 79 2.19 -2.82 0.38
C VAL A 79 2.23 -3.38 1.81
N ILE A 80 1.78 -4.62 2.02
CA ILE A 80 1.73 -5.22 3.37
C ILE A 80 3.14 -5.31 3.98
N CYS A 81 4.14 -5.73 3.19
CA CYS A 81 5.53 -5.76 3.63
C CYS A 81 6.04 -4.37 4.03
N GLN A 82 5.71 -3.34 3.26
CA GLN A 82 6.16 -1.98 3.55
C GLN A 82 5.46 -1.40 4.80
N GLU A 83 4.17 -1.71 5.02
CA GLU A 83 3.48 -1.39 6.27
C GLU A 83 4.19 -2.00 7.49
N GLY A 84 4.48 -3.31 7.43
CA GLY A 84 5.18 -4.00 8.51
C GLY A 84 6.57 -3.42 8.82
N GLN A 85 7.27 -2.88 7.82
CA GLN A 85 8.56 -2.17 8.03
C GLN A 85 8.40 -0.87 8.82
N TYR A 86 7.28 -0.16 8.66
CA TYR A 86 7.00 1.07 9.39
C TYR A 86 6.56 0.80 10.83
N LEU A 87 5.71 -0.20 11.05
CA LEU A 87 5.25 -0.54 12.41
C LEU A 87 6.31 -1.27 13.22
N TYR A 88 7.14 -2.09 12.56
CA TYR A 88 8.13 -2.93 13.22
C TYR A 88 9.54 -2.73 12.64
N PRO A 89 10.12 -1.52 12.76
CA PRO A 89 11.44 -1.23 12.25
C PRO A 89 12.48 -2.10 12.99
N GLY A 90 13.05 -3.08 12.30
CA GLY A 90 14.03 -4.03 12.85
C GLY A 90 13.61 -5.50 12.81
N MET A 91 12.36 -5.81 12.46
CA MET A 91 11.97 -7.18 12.09
C MET A 91 12.30 -7.44 10.61
N ASP A 92 13.57 -7.70 10.36
CA ASP A 92 14.08 -8.03 9.03
C ASP A 92 13.49 -9.39 8.57
N GLY A 93 12.45 -9.35 7.74
CA GLY A 93 12.00 -10.42 6.84
C GLY A 93 11.65 -11.79 7.43
N ARG A 94 11.42 -11.92 8.75
CA ARG A 94 11.13 -13.23 9.38
C ARG A 94 9.74 -13.31 9.98
N ARG A 95 8.72 -13.21 9.13
CA ARG A 95 7.46 -13.99 9.18
C ARG A 95 6.47 -13.39 8.18
N MET A 96 6.52 -13.90 6.96
CA MET A 96 5.32 -14.21 6.17
C MET A 96 5.45 -15.66 5.74
#